data_AF-A0A942KK84-F1
#
_entry.id   AF-A0A942KK84-F1
#
_cell.length_a   1.000
_cell.length_b   1.000
_cell.length_c   1.000
_cell.angle_alpha   90.00
_cell.angle_beta   90.00
_cell.angle_gamma   90.00
#
_symmetry.space_group_name_H-M   'P 1'
#
loop_
_entity.id
_entity.type
_entity.pdbx_description
1 polymer ?
#
loop_
_entity_poly.entity_id
_entity_poly.type
_entity_poly.pdbx_seq_one_letter_code
_entity_poly.pdbx_strand_id
1 'polypeptide(L)'
;MTPLCTIGYEGFTAEQWVARLKAQRIGVVVDVREMPMSRKRGFSKSRLSELLMHNDIGYVHLRSLGNPKPLRERLKCGWAFDEFAQEFGRLLDEQSDALYELKTLAADQRVCLVCFEEDPAYCHRSIVAERVVPLLSGVEVRHLRHAGA
;
A
#
# COMPACT_ATOMS: atom_id res chain seq x y z
N MET A 1 18.23 -8.40 -4.33
CA MET A 1 16.80 -8.67 -4.62
C MET A 1 16.05 -7.37 -4.87
N THR A 2 14.87 -7.46 -5.47
CA THR A 2 13.98 -6.31 -5.69
C THR A 2 13.27 -5.96 -4.38
N PRO A 3 13.31 -4.70 -3.90
CA PRO A 3 12.63 -4.31 -2.68
C PRO A 3 11.10 -4.29 -2.88
N LEU A 4 10.36 -4.58 -1.81
CA LEU A 4 8.93 -4.28 -1.74
C LEU A 4 8.77 -2.79 -1.47
N CYS A 5 8.23 -2.05 -2.44
CA CYS A 5 8.02 -0.62 -2.26
C CYS A 5 6.68 -0.35 -1.57
N THR A 6 6.57 0.78 -0.89
CA THR A 6 5.30 1.30 -0.39
C THR A 6 5.20 2.79 -0.66
N ILE A 7 3.99 3.32 -0.84
CA ILE A 7 3.78 4.75 -1.07
C ILE A 7 2.44 5.20 -0.51
N GLY A 8 2.45 6.35 0.17
CA GLY A 8 1.26 7.11 0.52
C GLY A 8 1.00 8.19 -0.53
N TYR A 9 -0.27 8.46 -0.87
CA TYR A 9 -0.59 9.52 -1.84
C TYR A 9 -1.02 10.85 -1.22
N GLU A 10 -1.11 10.94 0.11
CA GLU A 10 -1.25 12.22 0.81
C GLU A 10 -0.10 13.17 0.44
N GLY A 11 -0.39 14.46 0.30
CA GLY A 11 0.58 15.46 -0.18
C GLY A 11 0.92 15.42 -1.69
N PHE A 12 0.86 14.27 -2.36
CA PHE A 12 1.23 14.16 -3.79
C PHE A 12 0.21 14.76 -4.77
N THR A 13 0.63 15.26 -5.93
CA THR A 13 -0.24 15.26 -7.13
C THR A 13 -0.21 13.88 -7.82
N ALA A 14 -1.16 13.59 -8.70
CA ALA A 14 -1.16 12.33 -9.44
C ALA A 14 0.12 12.16 -10.28
N GLU A 15 0.57 13.27 -10.87
CA GLU A 15 1.77 13.38 -11.70
C GLU A 15 3.04 13.12 -10.89
N GLN A 16 3.20 13.78 -9.74
CA GLN A 16 4.35 13.55 -8.85
C GLN A 16 4.39 12.12 -8.33
N TRP A 17 3.22 11.56 -8.00
CA TRP A 17 3.11 10.20 -7.48
C TRP A 17 3.53 9.17 -8.54
N VAL A 18 3.02 9.28 -9.77
CA VAL A 18 3.44 8.42 -10.90
C VAL A 18 4.91 8.59 -11.23
N ALA A 19 5.43 9.82 -11.24
CA ALA A 19 6.85 10.06 -11.47
C ALA A 19 7.72 9.32 -10.44
N ARG A 20 7.28 9.27 -9.18
CA ARG A 20 7.97 8.53 -8.11
C ARG A 20 7.97 7.02 -8.34
N LEU A 21 6.85 6.45 -8.80
CA LEU A 21 6.77 5.03 -9.18
C LEU A 21 7.69 4.70 -10.36
N LYS A 22 7.70 5.53 -11.40
CA LYS A 22 8.55 5.33 -12.60
C LYS A 22 10.03 5.42 -12.25
N ALA A 23 10.42 6.36 -11.38
CA ALA A 23 11.80 6.47 -10.90
C ALA A 23 12.29 5.21 -10.18
N GLN A 24 11.39 4.44 -9.57
CA GLN A 24 11.72 3.15 -8.96
C GLN A 24 11.46 1.95 -9.88
N ARG A 25 10.97 2.17 -11.10
CA ARG A 25 10.61 1.12 -12.07
C ARG A 25 9.62 0.12 -11.45
N ILE A 26 8.58 0.63 -10.78
CA ILE A 26 7.47 -0.17 -10.28
C ILE A 26 6.73 -0.79 -11.47
N GLY A 27 6.48 -2.09 -11.43
CA GLY A 27 5.72 -2.82 -12.45
C GLY A 27 4.24 -2.97 -12.11
N VAL A 28 3.92 -3.05 -10.81
CA VAL A 28 2.53 -3.15 -10.33
C VAL A 28 2.34 -2.39 -9.03
N VAL A 29 1.23 -1.69 -8.92
CA VAL A 29 0.73 -1.13 -7.68
C VAL A 29 -0.31 -2.07 -7.10
N VAL A 30 -0.13 -2.46 -5.84
CA VAL A 30 -1.10 -3.22 -5.07
C VAL A 30 -1.80 -2.27 -4.12
N ASP A 31 -3.08 -2.02 -4.41
CA ASP A 31 -3.96 -1.25 -3.56
C ASP A 31 -4.40 -2.10 -2.37
N VAL A 32 -3.96 -1.68 -1.18
CA VAL A 32 -4.31 -2.32 0.08
C VAL A 32 -5.35 -1.49 0.84
N ARG A 33 -6.15 -0.65 0.16
CA ARG A 33 -7.29 0.03 0.79
C ARG A 33 -8.48 -0.93 0.81
N GLU A 34 -9.16 -1.06 1.95
CA GLU A 34 -10.42 -1.80 2.02
C GLU A 34 -11.42 -1.24 1.00
N MET A 35 -11.59 0.08 1.01
CA MET A 35 -12.40 0.82 0.05
C MET A 35 -11.54 1.88 -0.66
N PRO A 36 -11.15 1.65 -1.92
CA PRO A 36 -10.33 2.57 -2.73
C PRO A 36 -11.13 3.78 -3.27
N MET A 37 -11.87 4.43 -2.37
CA MET A 37 -12.57 5.68 -2.60
C MET A 37 -11.70 6.83 -2.10
N SER A 38 -11.48 7.83 -2.94
CA SER A 38 -10.68 8.99 -2.58
C SER A 38 -11.30 10.25 -3.15
N ARG A 39 -11.34 11.31 -2.34
CA ARG A 39 -11.68 12.67 -2.78
C ARG A 39 -10.52 13.36 -3.51
N LYS A 40 -9.30 12.81 -3.37
CA LYS A 40 -8.12 13.32 -4.05
C LYS A 40 -8.17 12.92 -5.53
N ARG A 41 -8.10 13.92 -6.42
CA ARG A 41 -8.15 13.73 -7.87
C ARG A 41 -7.10 12.70 -8.32
N GLY A 42 -7.53 11.72 -9.12
CA GLY A 42 -6.66 10.66 -9.63
C GLY A 42 -6.55 9.40 -8.76
N PHE A 43 -7.04 9.42 -7.51
CA PHE A 43 -6.83 8.32 -6.56
C PHE A 43 -8.08 7.51 -6.21
N SER A 44 -9.21 7.72 -6.88
CA SER A 44 -10.32 6.75 -6.86
C SER A 44 -9.94 5.51 -7.67
N LYS A 45 -10.48 4.32 -7.35
CA LYS A 45 -10.14 3.05 -8.01
C LYS A 45 -10.05 3.13 -9.53
N SER A 46 -11.10 3.61 -10.20
CA SER A 46 -11.15 3.71 -11.66
C SER A 46 -10.08 4.65 -12.20
N ARG A 47 -9.98 5.86 -11.64
CA ARG A 47 -9.00 6.86 -12.07
C ARG A 47 -7.55 6.43 -11.82
N LEU A 48 -7.30 5.76 -10.70
CA LEU A 48 -5.99 5.23 -10.36
C LEU A 48 -5.59 4.10 -11.32
N SER A 49 -6.52 3.18 -11.59
CA SER A 49 -6.31 2.10 -12.57
C SER A 49 -6.03 2.65 -13.97
N GLU A 50 -6.82 3.64 -14.44
CA GLU A 50 -6.60 4.33 -15.72
C GLU A 50 -5.24 5.03 -15.76
N LEU A 51 -4.88 5.76 -14.71
CA LEU A 51 -3.62 6.50 -14.60
C LEU A 51 -2.41 5.56 -14.68
N LEU A 52 -2.45 4.44 -13.97
CA LEU A 52 -1.38 3.44 -13.95
C LEU A 52 -1.27 2.72 -15.29
N MET A 53 -2.40 2.32 -15.89
CA MET A 53 -2.45 1.70 -17.21
C MET A 53 -1.81 2.59 -18.29
N HIS A 54 -2.12 3.89 -18.32
CA HIS A 54 -1.49 4.85 -19.25
C HIS A 54 0.01 5.06 -19.03
N ASN A 55 0.57 4.54 -17.93
CA ASN A 55 1.99 4.62 -17.59
C ASN A 55 2.66 3.25 -17.57
N ASP A 56 2.02 2.22 -18.16
CA ASP A 56 2.52 0.85 -18.22
C ASP A 56 2.78 0.22 -16.85
N ILE A 57 1.97 0.59 -15.85
CA ILE A 57 2.02 0.05 -14.48
C ILE A 57 0.73 -0.74 -14.24
N GLY A 58 0.86 -1.99 -13.79
CA GLY A 58 -0.27 -2.81 -13.38
C GLY A 58 -0.97 -2.29 -12.13
N TYR A 59 -2.25 -2.64 -11.98
CA TYR A 59 -3.04 -2.32 -10.80
C TYR A 59 -3.75 -3.58 -10.29
N VAL A 60 -3.51 -3.92 -9.02
CA VAL A 60 -4.19 -5.03 -8.32
C VAL A 60 -4.81 -4.48 -7.05
N HIS A 61 -6.03 -4.90 -6.72
CA HIS A 61 -6.71 -4.48 -5.49
C HIS A 61 -6.92 -5.68 -4.57
N LEU A 62 -6.13 -5.76 -3.49
CA LEU A 62 -6.25 -6.80 -2.47
C LEU A 62 -7.04 -6.26 -1.29
N ARG A 63 -8.37 -6.24 -1.44
CA ARG A 63 -9.30 -5.70 -0.43
C ARG A 63 -9.08 -6.30 0.96
N SER A 64 -8.81 -7.60 1.04
CA SER A 64 -8.62 -8.32 2.30
C SER A 64 -7.42 -7.82 3.11
N LEU A 65 -6.42 -7.20 2.48
CA LEU A 65 -5.28 -6.60 3.17
C LEU A 65 -5.55 -5.15 3.62
N GLY A 66 -6.81 -4.71 3.55
CA GLY A 66 -7.16 -3.32 3.83
C GLY A 66 -7.65 -3.05 5.24
N ASN A 67 -7.32 -1.86 5.75
CA ASN A 67 -7.75 -1.37 7.05
C ASN A 67 -9.30 -1.26 7.11
N PRO A 68 -9.98 -2.11 7.91
CA PRO A 68 -11.43 -2.15 7.93
C PRO A 68 -12.06 -0.86 8.45
N LYS A 69 -13.26 -0.52 7.96
CA LYS A 69 -13.98 0.68 8.40
C LYS A 69 -14.05 0.85 9.93
N PRO A 70 -14.39 -0.18 10.74
CA PRO A 70 -14.45 -0.03 12.19
C PRO A 70 -13.11 0.37 12.84
N LEU A 71 -11.99 -0.21 12.37
CA LEU A 71 -10.66 0.16 12.88
C LEU A 71 -10.27 1.58 12.45
N ARG A 72 -10.58 1.97 11.21
CA ARG A 72 -10.39 3.34 10.72
C ARG A 72 -11.17 4.37 11.53
N GLU A 73 -12.40 4.06 11.91
CA GLU A 73 -13.23 4.97 12.73
C GLU A 73 -12.66 5.11 14.14
N ARG A 74 -12.22 4.02 14.76
CA ARG A 74 -11.54 4.07 16.07
C ARG A 74 -10.27 4.90 16.04
N LEU A 75 -9.41 4.73 15.04
CA LEU A 75 -8.19 5.54 14.86
C LEU A 75 -8.53 7.04 14.79
N LYS A 76 -9.59 7.43 14.07
CA LYS A 76 -10.04 8.83 14.00
C LYS A 76 -10.54 9.38 15.33
N CYS A 77 -11.01 8.50 16.22
CA CYS A 77 -11.48 8.86 17.55
C CYS A 77 -10.36 8.83 18.61
N GLY A 78 -9.08 8.84 18.19
CA GLY A 78 -7.93 8.93 19.11
C GLY A 78 -7.43 7.59 19.64
N TRP A 79 -7.79 6.48 19.01
CA TRP A 79 -7.24 5.17 19.35
C TRP A 79 -5.72 5.14 19.12
N ALA A 80 -4.96 4.59 20.08
CA ALA A 80 -3.50 4.55 20.00
C ALA A 80 -3.04 3.69 18.80
N PHE A 81 -2.06 4.20 18.07
CA PHE A 81 -1.61 3.54 16.83
C PHE A 81 -1.01 2.15 17.11
N ASP A 82 -0.30 1.96 18.22
CA ASP A 82 0.28 0.65 18.57
C ASP A 82 -0.81 -0.41 18.84
N GLU A 83 -1.91 -0.02 19.49
CA GLU A 83 -3.06 -0.90 19.71
C GLU A 83 -3.75 -1.23 18.39
N PHE A 84 -3.89 -0.24 17.51
CA PHE A 84 -4.37 -0.45 16.14
C PHE A 84 -3.46 -1.42 15.38
N ALA A 85 -2.15 -1.26 15.47
CA ALA A 85 -1.20 -2.08 14.74
C ALA A 85 -1.24 -3.55 15.16
N GLN A 86 -1.40 -3.81 16.46
CA GLN A 86 -1.58 -5.16 16.98
C GLN A 86 -2.88 -5.79 16.46
N GLU A 87 -4.00 -5.07 16.56
CA GLU A 87 -5.30 -5.59 16.15
C GLU A 87 -5.39 -5.82 14.64
N PHE A 88 -4.95 -4.85 13.84
CA PHE A 88 -4.91 -5.00 12.40
C PHE A 88 -3.94 -6.10 11.97
N GLY A 89 -2.83 -6.26 12.70
CA GLY A 89 -1.90 -7.37 12.53
C GLY A 89 -2.58 -8.74 12.66
N ARG A 90 -3.39 -8.95 13.72
CA ARG A 90 -4.15 -10.20 13.91
C ARG A 90 -5.12 -10.46 12.77
N LEU A 91 -5.82 -9.43 12.29
CA LEU A 91 -6.72 -9.56 11.15
C LEU A 91 -5.97 -9.97 9.87
N LEU A 92 -4.76 -9.46 9.64
CA LEU A 92 -3.93 -9.85 8.50
C LEU A 92 -3.47 -11.30 8.58
N ASP A 93 -3.19 -11.82 9.78
CA ASP A 93 -2.77 -13.20 9.98
C ASP A 93 -3.87 -14.20 9.54
N GLU A 94 -5.13 -13.76 9.54
CA GLU A 94 -6.29 -14.53 9.00
C GLU A 94 -6.39 -14.46 7.46
N GLN A 95 -5.62 -13.61 6.78
CA GLN A 95 -5.69 -13.38 5.33
C GLN A 95 -4.54 -14.07 4.57
N SER A 96 -4.27 -15.34 4.89
CA SER A 96 -3.15 -16.12 4.32
C SER A 96 -3.13 -16.11 2.79
N ASP A 97 -4.30 -16.25 2.16
CA ASP A 97 -4.42 -16.32 0.70
C ASP A 97 -4.02 -15.00 0.04
N ALA A 98 -4.48 -13.87 0.59
CA ALA A 98 -4.14 -12.54 0.08
C ALA A 98 -2.66 -12.19 0.31
N LEU A 99 -2.08 -12.62 1.44
CA LEU A 99 -0.64 -12.47 1.71
C LEU A 99 0.19 -13.32 0.73
N TYR A 100 -0.26 -14.53 0.40
CA TYR A 100 0.40 -15.39 -0.57
C TYR A 100 0.29 -14.87 -2.01
N GLU A 101 -0.86 -14.30 -2.38
CA GLU A 101 -1.05 -13.60 -3.65
C GLU A 101 -0.08 -12.41 -3.77
N LEU A 102 0.01 -11.56 -2.73
CA LEU A 102 0.96 -10.46 -2.70
C LEU A 102 2.41 -10.94 -2.80
N LYS A 103 2.77 -12.01 -2.08
CA LYS A 103 4.10 -12.64 -2.17
C LYS A 103 4.39 -13.11 -3.59
N THR A 104 3.42 -13.74 -4.26
CA THR A 104 3.58 -14.23 -5.64
C THR A 104 3.80 -13.08 -6.61
N LEU A 105 3.05 -11.98 -6.48
CA LEU A 105 3.26 -10.77 -7.27
C LEU A 105 4.64 -10.16 -7.05
N ALA A 106 5.10 -10.09 -5.79
CA ALA A 106 6.40 -9.54 -5.43
C ALA A 106 7.59 -10.40 -5.87
N ALA A 107 7.36 -11.70 -6.11
CA ALA A 107 8.37 -12.60 -6.67
C ALA A 107 8.54 -12.43 -8.19
N ASP A 108 7.48 -12.03 -8.90
CA ASP A 108 7.47 -11.87 -10.35
C ASP A 108 7.93 -10.47 -10.81
N GLN A 109 7.52 -9.42 -10.08
CA GLN A 109 7.72 -8.04 -10.50
C GLN A 109 7.93 -7.07 -9.33
N ARG A 110 8.36 -5.84 -9.63
CA ARG A 110 8.56 -4.81 -8.60
C ARG A 110 7.21 -4.24 -8.17
N VAL A 111 6.75 -4.69 -7.00
CA VAL A 111 5.49 -4.28 -6.37
C VAL A 111 5.64 -2.97 -5.57
N CYS A 112 4.62 -2.12 -5.61
CA CYS A 112 4.43 -1.03 -4.67
C CYS A 112 3.07 -1.10 -3.96
N LEU A 113 3.05 -1.19 -2.63
CA LEU A 113 1.82 -1.08 -1.85
C LEU A 113 1.35 0.37 -1.78
N VAL A 114 0.04 0.62 -1.86
CA VAL A 114 -0.53 1.97 -1.74
C VAL A 114 -1.63 2.09 -0.68
N CYS A 115 -1.55 3.15 0.12
CA CYS A 115 -2.65 3.66 0.96
C CYS A 115 -2.70 5.20 0.93
N PHE A 116 -3.50 5.82 1.80
CA PHE A 116 -3.68 7.27 1.81
C PHE A 116 -2.48 8.00 2.45
N GLU A 117 -2.19 7.69 3.71
CA GLU A 117 -1.32 8.42 4.63
C GLU A 117 0.09 8.58 4.08
N GLU A 118 0.73 9.74 4.16
CA GLU A 118 2.10 9.89 3.64
C GLU A 118 3.11 9.13 4.52
N ASP A 119 2.98 9.30 5.84
CA ASP A 119 3.93 8.79 6.82
C ASP A 119 3.82 7.26 6.96
N PRO A 120 4.88 6.48 6.64
CA PRO A 120 4.87 5.05 6.83
C PRO A 120 4.80 4.62 8.31
N ALA A 121 5.20 5.47 9.27
CA ALA A 121 5.15 5.14 10.69
C ALA A 121 3.71 5.09 11.24
N TYR A 122 2.76 5.77 10.58
CA TYR A 122 1.38 5.89 11.01
C TYR A 122 0.40 5.48 9.91
N CYS A 123 0.63 4.30 9.33
CA CYS A 123 -0.22 3.78 8.26
C CYS A 123 -0.37 2.27 8.31
N HIS A 124 -1.45 1.74 7.74
CA HIS A 124 -1.68 0.30 7.73
C HIS A 124 -0.84 -0.44 6.68
N ARG A 125 -0.39 0.25 5.60
CA ARG A 125 0.42 -0.38 4.54
C ARG A 125 1.76 -0.91 5.05
N SER A 126 2.34 -0.29 6.08
CA SER A 126 3.59 -0.76 6.69
C SER A 126 3.38 -2.07 7.43
N ILE A 127 2.25 -2.21 8.13
CA ILE A 127 1.88 -3.45 8.80
C ILE A 127 1.68 -4.58 7.76
N VAL A 128 1.04 -4.30 6.62
CA VAL A 128 0.94 -5.27 5.50
C VAL A 128 2.33 -5.67 4.99
N ALA A 129 3.23 -4.69 4.79
CA ALA A 129 4.59 -4.95 4.34
C ALA A 129 5.35 -5.84 5.34
N GLU A 130 5.25 -5.57 6.64
CA GLU A 130 5.85 -6.36 7.72
C GLU A 130 5.36 -7.80 7.75
N ARG A 131 4.09 -8.07 7.39
CA ARG A 131 3.54 -9.44 7.35
C ARG A 131 3.99 -10.23 6.13
N VAL A 132 4.16 -9.56 4.98
CA VAL A 132 4.56 -10.26 3.74
C VAL A 132 6.08 -10.44 3.61
N VAL A 133 6.89 -9.55 4.19
CA VAL A 133 8.35 -9.60 4.08
C VAL A 133 8.95 -10.92 4.58
N PRO A 134 8.52 -11.51 5.71
CA PRO A 134 9.01 -12.82 6.14
C PRO A 134 8.73 -13.96 5.14
N LEU A 135 7.71 -13.80 4.27
CA LEU A 135 7.37 -14.75 3.21
C LEU A 135 8.25 -14.56 1.96
N LEU A 136 9.02 -13.48 1.90
CA LEU A 136 9.91 -13.09 0.82
C LEU A 136 11.37 -13.25 1.28
N SER A 137 12.10 -14.17 0.67
CA SER A 137 13.50 -14.40 1.03
C SER A 137 14.32 -13.11 0.84
N GLY A 138 14.84 -12.54 1.93
CA GLY A 138 15.77 -11.39 1.98
C GLY A 138 15.32 -10.10 1.27
N VAL A 139 14.02 -9.87 1.19
CA VAL A 139 13.46 -8.63 0.62
C VAL A 139 13.36 -7.55 1.71
N GLU A 140 13.80 -6.34 1.38
CA GLU A 140 13.64 -5.17 2.25
C GLU A 140 12.44 -4.32 1.81
N VAL A 141 11.85 -3.60 2.77
CA VAL A 141 10.80 -2.60 2.49
C VAL A 141 11.45 -1.26 2.15
N ARG A 142 10.97 -0.62 1.08
CA ARG A 142 11.35 0.73 0.70
C ARG A 142 10.15 1.66 0.68
N HIS A 143 10.11 2.63 1.60
CA HIS A 143 9.07 3.64 1.62
C HIS A 143 9.38 4.78 0.65
N LEU A 144 8.49 5.00 -0.32
CA LEU A 144 8.57 6.09 -1.28
C LEU A 144 7.82 7.29 -0.69
N ARG A 145 8.57 8.27 -0.23
CA ARG A 145 8.04 9.50 0.39
C ARG A 145 8.07 10.70 -0.54
N HIS A 146 7.38 11.77 -0.15
CA HIS A 146 7.42 13.05 -0.86
C HIS A 146 8.84 13.64 -0.85
N ALA A 147 9.22 14.38 -1.88
CA ALA A 147 10.47 15.13 -1.86
C ALA A 147 10.39 16.23 -0.79
N GLY A 148 11.22 16.17 0.25
CA GLY A 148 11.20 17.09 1.39
C GLY A 148 10.54 16.55 2.68
N ALA A 149 10.21 15.26 2.72
CA ALA A 149 9.80 14.53 3.92
C ALA A 149 10.95 13.74 4.56
#